data_AF-A0A5E4K1M1-F1
#
_entry.id   AF-A0A5E4K1M1-F1
#
_cell.length_a   1.000
_cell.length_b   1.000
_cell.length_c   1.000
_cell.angle_alpha   90.00
_cell.angle_beta   90.00
_cell.angle_gamma   90.00
#
_symmetry.space_group_name_H-M   'P 1'
#
loop_
_entity.id
_entity.type
_entity.pdbx_description
1 polymer ?
#
loop_
_entity_poly.entity_id
_entity_poly.type
_entity_poly.pdbx_seq_one_letter_code
_entity_poly.pdbx_strand_id
1 'polypeptide(L)'
;MSTLPISREQAIELLKKFPQANSDMNHYLESEAIMKSLAKKLGEDENYWGMLGLLHDVDWALTKNNSKEHLTKAPEILKEAGFDDEFIEIILSHGYGWDCAGLNEKKRSRKIEYALAASETLTGIIHAYALMRGGKISDMEVKGLKKKFKDKAFAAGCRREIIEEIENLGISLDEFFEIAIEGIKNIKEQVKLN
;
A
#
# COMPACT_ATOMS: atom_id res chain seq x y z
N MET A 1 -12.45 12.16 14.72
CA MET A 1 -11.61 12.27 13.51
C MET A 1 -10.19 12.46 13.99
N SER A 2 -9.33 11.48 13.74
CA SER A 2 -7.90 11.58 14.06
C SER A 2 -7.31 12.68 13.19
N THR A 3 -6.81 13.74 13.80
CA THR A 3 -6.22 14.87 13.06
C THR A 3 -4.83 14.49 12.58
N LEU A 4 -4.63 14.46 11.27
CA LEU A 4 -3.30 14.25 10.69
C LEU A 4 -2.39 15.44 11.04
N PRO A 5 -1.14 15.21 11.51
CA PRO A 5 -0.25 16.28 11.95
C PRO A 5 0.34 17.09 10.78
N ILE A 6 0.33 16.52 9.57
CA ILE A 6 0.85 17.12 8.35
C ILE A 6 -0.12 16.97 7.19
N SER A 7 -0.05 17.87 6.21
CA SER A 7 -0.81 17.76 4.96
C SER A 7 -0.24 16.67 4.06
N ARG A 8 -1.03 16.24 3.06
CA ARG A 8 -0.59 15.30 2.03
C ARG A 8 0.65 15.80 1.28
N GLU A 9 0.70 17.09 0.97
CA GLU A 9 1.84 17.72 0.29
C GLU A 9 3.09 17.65 1.17
N GLN A 10 2.96 17.91 2.47
CA GLN A 10 4.06 17.77 3.42
C GLN A 10 4.53 16.30 3.55
N ALA A 11 3.62 15.33 3.48
CA ALA A 11 3.96 13.91 3.47
C ALA A 11 4.73 13.51 2.19
N ILE A 12 4.35 14.04 1.03
CA ILE A 12 5.11 13.86 -0.22
C ILE A 12 6.50 14.47 -0.10
N GLU A 13 6.62 15.68 0.46
CA GLU A 13 7.93 16.29 0.67
C GLU A 13 8.78 15.52 1.69
N LEU A 14 8.16 14.89 2.72
CA LEU A 14 8.85 13.98 3.64
C LEU A 14 9.46 12.79 2.88
N LEU A 15 8.70 12.11 2.01
CA LEU A 15 9.20 10.98 1.22
C LEU A 15 10.37 11.38 0.30
N LYS A 16 10.30 12.59 -0.28
CA LYS A 16 11.34 13.14 -1.16
C LYS A 16 12.62 13.58 -0.45
N LYS A 17 12.65 13.65 0.89
CA LYS A 17 13.89 13.92 1.64
C LYS A 17 14.92 12.79 1.48
N PHE A 18 14.46 11.59 1.12
CA PHE A 18 15.28 10.41 0.93
C PHE A 18 15.40 10.07 -0.56
N PRO A 19 16.48 9.38 -1.00
CA PRO A 19 16.66 9.04 -2.41
C PRO A 19 15.68 7.95 -2.87
N GLN A 20 14.61 8.37 -3.55
CA GLN A 20 13.56 7.50 -4.08
C GLN A 20 13.78 7.18 -5.57
N ALA A 21 13.51 5.94 -5.97
CA ALA A 21 13.28 5.64 -7.37
C ALA A 21 11.87 6.06 -7.78
N ASN A 22 11.64 6.28 -9.08
CA ASN A 22 10.28 6.56 -9.59
C ASN A 22 9.29 5.43 -9.26
N SER A 23 9.77 4.18 -9.26
CA SER A 23 8.96 3.01 -8.88
C SER A 23 8.53 3.05 -7.42
N ASP A 24 9.39 3.54 -6.53
CA ASP A 24 9.11 3.66 -5.10
C ASP A 24 7.96 4.68 -4.90
N MET A 25 8.08 5.87 -5.51
CA MET A 25 7.02 6.88 -5.46
C MET A 25 5.70 6.42 -6.10
N ASN A 26 5.76 5.67 -7.20
CA ASN A 26 4.56 5.09 -7.82
C ASN A 26 3.84 4.14 -6.86
N HIS A 27 4.59 3.27 -6.18
CA HIS A 27 4.03 2.34 -5.20
C HIS A 27 3.33 3.05 -4.04
N TYR A 28 3.90 4.16 -3.55
CA TYR A 28 3.28 4.97 -2.49
C TYR A 28 1.96 5.61 -2.95
N LEU A 29 1.94 6.17 -4.15
CA LEU A 29 0.74 6.80 -4.73
C LEU A 29 -0.34 5.77 -5.06
N GLU A 30 0.03 4.61 -5.58
CA GLU A 30 -0.90 3.50 -5.84
C GLU A 30 -1.52 3.00 -4.53
N SER A 31 -0.70 2.79 -3.50
CA SER A 31 -1.16 2.36 -2.17
C SER A 31 -2.12 3.38 -1.54
N GLU A 32 -1.78 4.68 -1.62
CA GLU A 32 -2.68 5.77 -1.23
C GLU A 32 -4.04 5.69 -1.95
N ALA A 33 -4.02 5.51 -3.28
CA ALA A 33 -5.22 5.52 -4.10
C ALA A 33 -6.16 4.34 -3.79
N ILE A 34 -5.59 3.14 -3.56
CA ILE A 34 -6.38 1.98 -3.15
C ILE A 34 -6.97 2.22 -1.75
N MET A 35 -6.17 2.71 -0.80
CA MET A 35 -6.63 2.95 0.57
C MET A 35 -7.74 4.00 0.64
N LYS A 36 -7.66 5.08 -0.14
CA LYS A 36 -8.75 6.07 -0.29
C LYS A 36 -10.03 5.43 -0.83
N SER A 37 -9.90 4.59 -1.85
CA SER A 37 -11.05 3.93 -2.48
C SER A 37 -11.73 2.93 -1.53
N LEU A 38 -10.94 2.20 -0.73
CA LEU A 38 -11.45 1.35 0.35
C LEU A 38 -12.14 2.16 1.45
N ALA A 39 -11.53 3.25 1.92
CA ALA A 39 -12.12 4.09 2.95
C ALA A 39 -13.48 4.64 2.53
N LYS A 40 -13.59 5.14 1.29
CA LYS A 40 -14.85 5.58 0.69
C LYS A 40 -15.90 4.48 0.68
N LYS A 41 -15.52 3.25 0.30
CA LYS A 41 -16.42 2.09 0.30
C LYS A 41 -16.93 1.74 1.70
N LEU A 42 -16.06 1.88 2.70
CA LEU A 42 -16.33 1.51 4.09
C LEU A 42 -16.98 2.63 4.91
N GLY A 43 -17.08 3.85 4.37
CA GLY A 43 -17.56 5.03 5.09
C GLY A 43 -16.55 5.57 6.11
N GLU A 44 -15.26 5.28 5.91
CA GLU A 44 -14.14 5.68 6.76
C GLU A 44 -13.51 6.99 6.29
N ASP A 45 -12.57 7.53 7.08
CA ASP A 45 -11.84 8.76 6.73
C ASP A 45 -10.84 8.53 5.59
N GLU A 46 -11.21 8.97 4.38
CA GLU A 46 -10.38 8.88 3.17
C GLU A 46 -8.99 9.54 3.32
N ASN A 47 -8.88 10.63 4.09
CA ASN A 47 -7.60 11.31 4.27
C ASN A 47 -6.68 10.50 5.17
N TYR A 48 -7.20 9.98 6.28
CA TYR A 48 -6.43 9.16 7.21
C TYR A 48 -5.94 7.86 6.57
N TRP A 49 -6.84 7.14 5.89
CA TRP A 49 -6.51 5.90 5.19
C TRP A 49 -5.54 6.14 4.03
N GLY A 50 -5.77 7.20 3.24
CA GLY A 50 -4.84 7.61 2.18
C GLY A 50 -3.45 7.93 2.71
N MET A 51 -3.35 8.62 3.85
CA MET A 51 -2.06 8.94 4.48
C MET A 51 -1.30 7.68 4.92
N LEU A 52 -1.99 6.67 5.46
CA LEU A 52 -1.38 5.37 5.76
C LEU A 52 -0.80 4.72 4.50
N GLY A 53 -1.58 4.67 3.42
CA GLY A 53 -1.10 4.13 2.14
C GLY A 53 0.09 4.91 1.56
N LEU A 54 0.09 6.24 1.69
CA LEU A 54 1.17 7.10 1.19
C LEU A 54 2.47 6.92 1.98
N LEU A 55 2.40 6.76 3.30
CA LEU A 55 3.56 6.74 4.19
C LEU A 55 3.97 5.35 4.68
N HIS A 56 3.31 4.27 4.23
CA HIS A 56 3.58 2.91 4.73
C HIS A 56 5.07 2.53 4.66
N ASP A 57 5.72 2.89 3.57
CA ASP A 57 7.13 2.58 3.27
C ASP A 57 8.05 3.80 3.43
N VAL A 58 7.74 4.70 4.37
CA VAL A 58 8.49 5.97 4.55
C VAL A 58 10.00 5.80 4.75
N ASP A 59 10.44 4.65 5.27
CA ASP A 59 11.86 4.34 5.44
C ASP A 59 12.49 3.49 4.33
N TRP A 60 11.71 3.07 3.33
CA TRP A 60 12.17 2.14 2.29
C TRP A 60 13.43 2.61 1.55
N ALA A 61 13.53 3.91 1.23
CA ALA A 61 14.73 4.46 0.59
C ALA A 61 16.01 4.27 1.40
N LEU A 62 15.91 4.12 2.72
CA LEU A 62 17.03 3.90 3.63
C LEU A 62 17.33 2.42 3.84
N THR A 63 16.31 1.56 3.72
CA THR A 63 16.37 0.14 4.15
C THR A 63 16.36 -0.85 2.98
N LYS A 64 15.99 -0.45 1.76
CA LYS A 64 15.78 -1.35 0.61
C LYS A 64 16.95 -2.24 0.19
N ASN A 65 18.17 -1.91 0.61
CA ASN A 65 19.34 -2.76 0.37
C ASN A 65 19.35 -4.03 1.24
N ASN A 66 18.58 -4.04 2.33
CA ASN A 66 18.38 -5.19 3.21
C ASN A 66 16.92 -5.18 3.70
N SER A 67 16.05 -5.97 3.07
CA SER A 67 14.62 -6.01 3.41
C SER A 67 14.33 -6.38 4.86
N LYS A 68 15.26 -7.01 5.59
CA LYS A 68 15.11 -7.28 7.02
C LYS A 68 15.12 -6.02 7.88
N GLU A 69 15.74 -4.95 7.39
CA GLU A 69 15.79 -3.63 8.03
C GLU A 69 14.56 -2.78 7.72
N HIS A 70 13.69 -3.21 6.80
CA HIS A 70 12.46 -2.50 6.50
C HIS A 70 11.64 -2.27 7.77
N LEU A 71 11.05 -1.08 7.91
CA LEU A 71 10.28 -0.61 9.07
C LEU A 71 11.07 -0.36 10.37
N THR A 72 12.39 -0.53 10.36
CA THR A 72 13.21 -0.20 11.54
C THR A 72 13.38 1.29 11.77
N LYS A 73 13.23 2.13 10.73
CA LYS A 73 13.37 3.59 10.82
C LYS A 73 12.04 4.34 10.71
N ALA A 74 11.00 3.69 10.20
CA ALA A 74 9.67 4.28 10.07
C ALA A 74 9.14 4.91 11.38
N PRO A 75 9.27 4.29 12.57
CA PRO A 75 8.77 4.88 13.82
C PRO A 75 9.45 6.22 14.16
N GLU A 76 10.76 6.33 13.99
CA GLU A 76 11.52 7.56 14.29
C GLU A 76 11.09 8.68 13.34
N ILE A 77 11.07 8.40 12.04
CA ILE A 77 10.69 9.37 11.00
C ILE A 77 9.26 9.89 11.20
N LEU A 78 8.32 9.00 11.51
CA LEU A 78 6.92 9.36 11.73
C LEU A 78 6.72 10.14 13.04
N LYS A 79 7.43 9.79 14.11
CA LYS A 79 7.40 10.55 15.37
C LYS A 79 7.91 11.97 15.19
N GLU A 80 9.01 12.16 14.46
CA GLU A 80 9.53 13.49 14.13
C GLU A 80 8.56 14.32 13.29
N ALA A 81 7.77 13.67 12.42
CA ALA A 81 6.71 14.31 11.66
C ALA A 81 5.42 14.56 12.47
N GLY A 82 5.38 14.18 13.75
CA GLY A 82 4.28 14.45 14.68
C GLY A 82 3.16 13.41 14.69
N PHE A 83 3.35 12.24 14.06
CA PHE A 83 2.37 11.15 14.13
C PHE A 83 2.38 10.46 15.49
N ASP A 84 1.21 10.02 15.94
CA ASP A 84 1.04 9.30 17.19
C ASP A 84 1.43 7.81 17.07
N ASP A 85 1.51 7.14 18.22
CA ASP A 85 1.89 5.73 18.29
C ASP A 85 0.87 4.81 17.58
N GLU A 86 -0.42 5.20 17.51
CA GLU A 86 -1.45 4.40 16.84
C GLU A 86 -1.26 4.39 15.32
N PHE A 87 -1.04 5.55 14.70
CA PHE A 87 -0.72 5.66 13.27
C PHE A 87 0.52 4.84 12.92
N ILE A 88 1.57 4.95 13.75
CA ILE A 88 2.82 4.24 13.56
C ILE A 88 2.61 2.73 13.69
N GLU A 89 1.85 2.26 14.68
CA GLU A 89 1.54 0.84 14.82
C GLU A 89 0.79 0.28 13.61
N ILE A 90 -0.18 1.05 13.07
CA ILE A 90 -0.91 0.66 11.86
C ILE A 90 0.05 0.59 10.66
N ILE A 91 0.96 1.57 10.50
CA ILE A 91 2.01 1.49 9.48
C ILE A 91 2.80 0.20 9.67
N LEU A 92 3.35 -0.09 10.86
CA LEU A 92 4.15 -1.30 11.10
C LEU A 92 3.40 -2.61 10.79
N SER A 93 2.06 -2.60 10.84
CA SER A 93 1.23 -3.79 10.63
C SER A 93 1.32 -4.41 9.22
N HIS A 94 1.72 -3.65 8.19
CA HIS A 94 1.95 -4.25 6.86
C HIS A 94 3.18 -5.15 6.84
N GLY A 95 4.16 -4.92 7.74
CA GLY A 95 5.29 -5.80 7.98
C GLY A 95 4.97 -7.06 8.81
N TYR A 96 3.76 -7.18 9.38
CA TYR A 96 3.45 -8.33 10.23
C TYR A 96 3.41 -9.63 9.41
N GLY A 97 4.10 -10.66 9.91
CA GLY A 97 4.29 -11.93 9.21
C GLY A 97 5.42 -11.93 8.19
N TRP A 98 6.14 -10.81 7.99
CA TRP A 98 7.36 -10.74 7.19
C TRP A 98 8.61 -10.82 8.07
N ASP A 99 9.71 -11.33 7.50
CA ASP A 99 11.04 -11.32 8.14
C ASP A 99 11.69 -9.93 8.03
N CYS A 100 11.06 -8.93 8.65
CA CYS A 100 11.56 -7.55 8.78
C CYS A 100 11.27 -7.01 10.18
N ALA A 101 12.18 -6.19 10.71
CA ALA A 101 12.05 -5.50 12.00
C ALA A 101 11.58 -6.38 13.19
N GLY A 102 11.79 -7.70 13.16
CA GLY A 102 11.29 -8.63 14.18
C GLY A 102 9.76 -8.79 14.21
N LEU A 103 9.08 -8.53 13.10
CA LEU A 103 7.61 -8.54 12.98
C LEU A 103 7.03 -9.88 12.49
N ASN A 104 7.87 -10.89 12.25
CA ASN A 104 7.49 -12.17 11.65
C ASN A 104 6.45 -12.96 12.47
N GLU A 105 6.47 -12.86 13.80
CA GLU A 105 5.50 -13.53 14.67
C GLU A 105 4.24 -12.70 14.96
N LYS A 106 4.22 -11.43 14.54
CA LYS A 106 3.07 -10.55 14.74
C LYS A 106 1.95 -10.89 13.76
N LYS A 107 0.71 -10.62 14.18
CA LYS A 107 -0.50 -10.86 13.41
C LYS A 107 -1.38 -9.62 13.41
N ARG A 108 -1.93 -9.29 12.24
CA ARG A 108 -2.94 -8.24 12.10
C ARG A 108 -4.24 -8.67 12.78
N SER A 109 -4.96 -7.70 13.31
CA SER A 109 -6.21 -7.90 14.05
C SER A 109 -7.26 -6.82 13.81
N ARG A 110 -6.84 -5.63 13.32
CA ARG A 110 -7.76 -4.50 13.02
C ARG A 110 -8.06 -4.44 11.53
N LYS A 111 -9.29 -4.03 11.19
CA LYS A 111 -9.73 -3.86 9.78
C LYS A 111 -8.76 -3.00 8.96
N ILE A 112 -8.27 -1.89 9.51
CA ILE A 112 -7.38 -0.97 8.82
C ILE A 112 -5.98 -1.57 8.56
N GLU A 113 -5.52 -2.49 9.40
CA GLU A 113 -4.24 -3.20 9.21
C GLU A 113 -4.34 -4.18 8.05
N TYR A 114 -5.43 -4.96 8.01
CA TYR A 114 -5.74 -5.85 6.89
C TYR A 114 -5.87 -5.07 5.58
N ALA A 115 -6.57 -3.92 5.60
CA ALA A 115 -6.69 -3.05 4.43
C ALA A 115 -5.34 -2.53 3.95
N LEU A 116 -4.49 -2.02 4.85
CA LEU A 116 -3.20 -1.47 4.49
C LEU A 116 -2.31 -2.53 3.83
N ALA A 117 -2.13 -3.67 4.49
CA ALA A 117 -1.27 -4.75 4.01
C ALA A 117 -1.78 -5.33 2.68
N ALA A 118 -3.09 -5.58 2.56
CA ALA A 118 -3.67 -6.09 1.32
C ALA A 118 -3.53 -5.07 0.17
N SER A 119 -3.70 -3.78 0.45
CA SER A 119 -3.63 -2.71 -0.55
C SER A 119 -2.23 -2.52 -1.10
N GLU A 120 -1.21 -2.34 -0.23
CA GLU A 120 0.17 -2.17 -0.67
C GLU A 120 0.65 -3.42 -1.42
N THR A 121 0.37 -4.62 -0.90
CA THR A 121 0.86 -5.85 -1.53
C THR A 121 0.21 -6.07 -2.90
N LEU A 122 -1.07 -5.69 -3.08
CA LEU A 122 -1.78 -5.82 -4.35
C LEU A 122 -1.26 -4.88 -5.44
N THR A 123 -0.70 -3.71 -5.10
CA THR A 123 -0.17 -2.78 -6.12
C THR A 123 0.89 -3.47 -6.97
N GLY A 124 1.74 -4.32 -6.39
CA GLY A 124 2.79 -5.04 -7.12
C GLY A 124 2.24 -5.93 -8.24
N ILE A 125 1.09 -6.58 -8.02
CA ILE A 125 0.42 -7.41 -9.03
C ILE A 125 -0.23 -6.53 -10.10
N ILE A 126 -0.92 -5.45 -9.71
CA ILE A 126 -1.59 -4.53 -10.64
C ILE A 126 -0.55 -3.84 -11.53
N HIS A 127 0.50 -3.28 -10.92
CA HIS A 127 1.56 -2.56 -11.61
C HIS A 127 2.30 -3.48 -12.58
N ALA A 128 2.73 -4.67 -12.15
CA ALA A 128 3.35 -5.65 -13.03
C ALA A 128 2.43 -6.05 -14.19
N TYR A 129 1.12 -6.17 -13.93
CA TYR A 129 0.16 -6.52 -14.97
C TYR A 129 -0.04 -5.40 -15.97
N ALA A 130 -0.08 -4.14 -15.51
CA ALA A 130 -0.11 -2.98 -16.38
C ALA A 130 1.15 -2.91 -17.25
N LEU A 131 2.35 -3.12 -16.69
CA LEU A 131 3.61 -3.16 -17.44
C LEU A 131 3.61 -4.25 -18.52
N MET A 132 3.14 -5.46 -18.19
CA MET A 132 3.01 -6.55 -19.16
C MET A 132 2.05 -6.20 -20.32
N ARG A 133 1.12 -5.26 -20.10
CA ARG A 133 0.17 -4.76 -21.12
C ARG A 133 0.67 -3.50 -21.82
N GLY A 134 1.96 -3.21 -21.79
CA GLY A 134 2.53 -2.01 -22.41
C GLY A 134 2.34 -0.75 -21.57
N GLY A 135 2.25 -0.90 -20.24
CA GLY A 135 2.10 0.20 -19.30
C GLY A 135 0.69 0.76 -19.25
N LYS A 136 -0.36 -0.07 -19.45
CA LYS A 136 -1.76 0.40 -19.53
C LYS A 136 -2.66 -0.20 -18.45
N ILE A 137 -3.34 0.66 -17.70
CA ILE A 137 -4.38 0.25 -16.74
C ILE A 137 -5.81 0.60 -17.19
N SER A 138 -5.96 1.51 -18.15
CA SER A 138 -7.27 2.08 -18.57
C SER A 138 -8.34 1.03 -18.88
N ASP A 139 -7.97 -0.07 -19.51
CA ASP A 139 -8.83 -1.19 -19.90
C ASP A 139 -8.59 -2.44 -19.03
N MET A 140 -8.00 -2.30 -17.84
CA MET A 140 -7.83 -3.42 -16.91
C MET A 140 -9.16 -3.84 -16.33
N GLU A 141 -9.43 -5.14 -16.42
CA GLU A 141 -10.64 -5.79 -15.89
C GLU A 141 -10.26 -6.75 -14.76
N VAL A 142 -11.16 -6.90 -13.77
CA VAL A 142 -11.04 -7.81 -12.63
C VAL A 142 -10.69 -9.23 -13.07
N LYS A 143 -11.31 -9.73 -14.16
CA LYS A 143 -11.05 -11.07 -14.70
C LYS A 143 -9.59 -11.27 -15.10
N GLY A 144 -8.95 -10.25 -15.66
CA GLY A 144 -7.54 -10.27 -16.05
C GLY A 144 -6.64 -10.29 -14.82
N LEU A 145 -6.89 -9.39 -13.88
CA LEU A 145 -6.14 -9.30 -12.62
C LEU A 145 -6.26 -10.59 -11.81
N LYS A 146 -7.46 -11.17 -11.69
CA LYS A 146 -7.71 -12.44 -10.99
C LYS A 146 -6.91 -13.60 -11.57
N LYS A 147 -6.69 -13.65 -12.89
CA LYS A 147 -5.80 -14.65 -13.50
C LYS A 147 -4.35 -14.47 -13.06
N LYS A 148 -3.87 -13.22 -13.00
CA LYS A 148 -2.52 -12.88 -12.55
C LYS A 148 -2.31 -13.09 -11.07
N PHE A 149 -3.31 -12.79 -10.26
CA PHE A 149 -3.33 -13.09 -8.83
C PHE A 149 -3.12 -14.59 -8.56
N LYS A 150 -3.84 -15.45 -9.29
CA LYS A 150 -3.75 -16.92 -9.17
C LYS A 150 -2.44 -17.51 -9.69
N ASP A 151 -1.76 -16.82 -10.61
CA ASP A 151 -0.45 -17.22 -11.10
C ASP A 151 0.61 -16.85 -10.06
N LYS A 152 1.06 -17.84 -9.27
CA LYS A 152 2.04 -17.62 -8.19
C LYS A 152 3.42 -17.19 -8.69
N ALA A 153 3.76 -17.45 -9.95
CA ALA A 153 5.03 -17.03 -10.52
C ALA A 153 5.01 -15.56 -10.96
N PHE A 154 3.84 -15.04 -11.33
CA PHE A 154 3.68 -13.64 -11.72
C PHE A 154 3.83 -12.72 -10.51
N ALA A 155 4.72 -11.74 -10.51
CA ALA A 155 4.95 -10.89 -9.33
C ALA A 155 5.13 -11.73 -8.03
N ALA A 156 6.02 -12.71 -8.06
CA ALA A 156 6.18 -13.73 -7.00
C ALA A 156 6.52 -13.14 -5.61
N GLY A 157 6.98 -11.89 -5.54
CA GLY A 157 7.21 -11.18 -4.27
C GLY A 157 5.92 -10.78 -3.53
N CYS A 158 4.79 -10.67 -4.23
CA CYS A 158 3.51 -10.33 -3.59
C CYS A 158 2.91 -11.56 -2.90
N ARG A 159 2.71 -11.51 -1.58
CA ARG A 159 2.09 -12.63 -0.84
C ARG A 159 0.58 -12.61 -1.00
N ARG A 160 0.04 -13.64 -1.64
CA ARG A 160 -1.40 -13.75 -1.96
C ARG A 160 -2.22 -13.85 -0.69
N GLU A 161 -1.69 -14.55 0.29
CA GLU A 161 -2.34 -14.77 1.58
C GLU A 161 -2.57 -13.44 2.31
N ILE A 162 -1.69 -12.45 2.15
CA ILE A 162 -1.87 -11.10 2.72
C ILE A 162 -2.97 -10.33 1.98
N ILE A 163 -3.02 -10.44 0.65
CA ILE A 163 -4.09 -9.83 -0.16
C ILE A 163 -5.46 -10.45 0.20
N GLU A 164 -5.51 -11.76 0.44
CA GLU A 164 -6.72 -12.51 0.83
C GLU A 164 -7.28 -12.07 2.18
N GLU A 165 -6.47 -11.50 3.07
CA GLU A 165 -6.93 -11.00 4.36
C GLU A 165 -7.94 -9.85 4.25
N ILE A 166 -8.09 -9.23 3.07
CA ILE A 166 -9.14 -8.23 2.81
C ILE A 166 -10.55 -8.78 3.11
N GLU A 167 -10.75 -10.09 3.02
CA GLU A 167 -12.04 -10.73 3.32
C GLU A 167 -12.43 -10.58 4.80
N ASN A 168 -11.47 -10.33 5.71
CA ASN A 168 -11.76 -10.01 7.12
C ASN A 168 -12.50 -8.67 7.29
N LEU A 169 -12.55 -7.82 6.26
CA LEU A 169 -13.34 -6.60 6.25
C LEU A 169 -14.78 -6.84 5.76
N GLY A 170 -15.11 -8.05 5.30
CA GLY A 170 -16.37 -8.36 4.63
C GLY A 170 -16.40 -7.94 3.16
N ILE A 171 -15.24 -7.69 2.55
CA ILE A 171 -15.09 -7.34 1.13
C ILE A 171 -14.58 -8.57 0.39
N SER A 172 -15.27 -8.99 -0.67
CA SER A 172 -14.80 -10.10 -1.50
C SER A 172 -13.55 -9.72 -2.31
N LEU A 173 -12.70 -10.69 -2.67
CA LEU A 173 -11.55 -10.44 -3.55
C LEU A 173 -11.92 -9.76 -4.88
N ASP A 174 -13.04 -10.14 -5.50
CA ASP A 174 -13.46 -9.57 -6.79
C ASP A 174 -13.82 -8.09 -6.63
N GLU A 175 -14.51 -7.75 -5.55
CA GLU A 175 -14.84 -6.37 -5.20
C GLU A 175 -13.59 -5.57 -4.84
N PHE A 176 -12.66 -6.16 -4.09
CA PHE A 176 -11.39 -5.51 -3.76
C PHE A 176 -10.56 -5.21 -5.01
N PHE A 177 -10.48 -6.14 -5.95
CA PHE A 177 -9.79 -5.94 -7.22
C PHE A 177 -10.44 -4.82 -8.04
N GLU A 178 -11.76 -4.73 -8.06
CA GLU A 178 -12.46 -3.62 -8.72
C GLU A 178 -12.11 -2.27 -8.07
N ILE A 179 -12.21 -2.18 -6.74
CA ILE A 179 -11.85 -0.99 -5.97
C ILE A 179 -10.40 -0.56 -6.24
N ALA A 180 -9.47 -1.51 -6.24
CA ALA A 180 -8.05 -1.24 -6.44
C ALA A 180 -7.73 -0.77 -7.87
N ILE A 181 -8.30 -1.43 -8.88
CA ILE A 181 -8.14 -1.04 -10.29
C ILE A 181 -8.67 0.38 -10.52
N GLU A 182 -9.88 0.67 -10.05
CA GLU A 182 -10.50 1.99 -10.24
C GLU A 182 -9.73 3.08 -9.47
N GLY A 183 -9.24 2.77 -8.26
CA GLY A 183 -8.36 3.65 -7.49
C GLY A 183 -7.12 4.07 -8.28
N ILE A 184 -6.38 3.09 -8.84
CA ILE A 184 -5.16 3.38 -9.60
C ILE A 184 -5.48 4.04 -10.95
N LYS A 185 -6.57 3.68 -11.63
CA LYS A 185 -7.01 4.34 -12.88
C LYS A 185 -7.17 5.86 -12.70
N ASN A 186 -7.68 6.31 -11.55
CA ASN A 186 -7.85 7.74 -11.26
C ASN A 186 -6.53 8.51 -11.18
N ILE A 187 -5.40 7.82 -10.94
CA ILE A 187 -4.07 8.43 -10.83
C ILE A 187 -3.10 7.96 -11.93
N LYS A 188 -3.58 7.27 -12.97
CA LYS A 188 -2.74 6.59 -13.98
C LYS A 188 -1.66 7.47 -14.62
N GLU A 189 -1.96 8.75 -14.86
CA GLU A 189 -0.99 9.70 -15.44
C GLU A 189 0.14 10.02 -14.45
N GLN A 190 -0.15 10.06 -13.14
CA GLN A 190 0.84 10.32 -12.09
C GLN A 190 1.81 9.14 -11.98
N VAL A 191 1.31 7.91 -12.13
CA VAL A 191 2.08 6.67 -11.97
C VAL A 191 2.55 6.06 -13.30
N LYS A 192 2.30 6.75 -14.42
CA LYS A 192 2.73 6.40 -15.79
C LYS A 192 2.16 5.05 -16.28
N LEU A 193 0.89 4.79 -16.00
CA LEU A 193 0.15 3.58 -16.39
C LEU A 193 -0.99 3.86 -17.41
N ASN A 194 -0.70 4.57 -18.51
CA ASN A 194 -1.69 5.16 -19.42
C ASN A 194 -2.53 4.16 -20.24
#